data_AF-A0A0A3AR43-F1
#
_entry.id   AF-A0A0A3AR43-F1
#
_cell.length_a   1.000
_cell.length_b   1.000
_cell.length_c   1.000
_cell.angle_alpha   90.00
_cell.angle_beta   90.00
_cell.angle_gamma   90.00
#
_symmetry.space_group_name_H-M   'P 1'
#
loop_
_entity.id
_entity.type
_entity.pdbx_description
1 polymer ?
#
loop_
_entity_poly.entity_id
_entity_poly.type
_entity_poly.pdbx_seq_one_letter_code
_entity_poly.pdbx_strand_id
1 'polypeptide(L)' 'MLTRCPECRHKVSDSAKMCPSCGFSFDPQDLERYKQHHQRLREHKQEINRKSVKLHLIWLAVFTVFILLASWITH' A
#
# COMPACT_ATOMS: atom_id res chain seq x y z
N MET A 1 21.71 0.92 22.02
CA MET A 1 20.66 1.67 21.29
C MET A 1 19.38 0.85 21.36
N LEU A 2 18.21 1.48 21.15
CA LEU A 2 16.92 0.79 21.10
C LEU A 2 16.28 1.01 19.73
N THR A 3 15.80 -0.06 19.11
CA THR A 3 15.02 -0.02 17.86
C THR A 3 13.55 -0.28 18.13
N ARG A 4 12.70 0.01 17.14
CA ARG A 4 11.27 -0.32 17.21
C ARG A 4 11.01 -1.61 16.45
N CYS A 5 10.26 -2.52 17.06
CA CYS A 5 9.80 -3.73 16.40
C CYS A 5 8.99 -3.37 15.14
N PRO A 6 9.25 -3.99 13.97
CA PRO A 6 8.56 -3.65 12.73
C PRO A 6 7.07 -4.01 12.76
N GLU A 7 6.68 -5.02 13.54
CA GLU A 7 5.31 -5.53 13.62
C GLU A 7 4.45 -4.74 14.63
N CYS A 8 4.87 -4.68 15.92
CA CYS A 8 4.08 -4.07 16.98
C CYS A 8 4.54 -2.65 17.39
N ARG A 9 5.66 -2.16 16.84
CA ARG A 9 6.28 -0.85 17.15
C ARG A 9 6.75 -0.67 18.60
N HIS A 10 6.76 -1.73 19.42
CA HIS A 10 7.32 -1.70 20.77
C HIS A 10 8.84 -1.43 20.73
N LYS A 11 9.36 -0.70 21.72
CA LYS A 11 10.81 -0.43 21.83
C LYS A 11 11.52 -1.69 22.30
N VAL A 12 12.47 -2.17 21.52
CA VAL A 12 13.26 -3.37 21.81
C VAL A 12 14.75 -3.01 21.85
N SER A 13 15.52 -3.79 22.60
CA SER A 13 16.98 -3.71 22.55
C SER A 13 17.46 -4.19 21.18
N ASP A 14 18.49 -3.53 20.61
CA ASP A 14 19.06 -3.92 19.32
C ASP A 14 19.65 -5.34 19.31
N SER A 15 20.00 -5.86 20.49
CA SER A 15 20.55 -7.21 20.64
C SER A 15 19.48 -8.27 20.90
N ALA A 16 18.19 -7.89 20.96
CA ALA A 16 17.11 -8.85 21.19
C ALA A 16 16.91 -9.72 19.95
N LYS A 17 16.94 -11.06 20.12
CA LYS A 17 16.64 -12.01 19.04
C LYS A 17 15.16 -12.08 18.70
N MET A 18 14.29 -11.78 19.68
CA MET A 18 12.85 -11.79 19.54
C MET A 18 12.22 -10.60 20.25
N CYS A 19 11.08 -10.12 19.77
CA CYS A 19 10.32 -9.09 20.44
C CYS A 19 9.54 -9.68 21.62
N PRO A 20 9.73 -9.20 22.87
CA PRO A 20 9.03 -9.73 24.04
C PRO A 20 7.52 -9.40 24.04
N SER A 21 7.07 -8.46 23.21
CA SER A 21 5.67 -8.03 23.17
C SER A 21 4.81 -8.78 22.15
N CYS A 22 5.37 -9.21 21.01
CA CYS A 22 4.61 -9.86 19.93
C CYS A 22 5.21 -11.19 19.45
N GLY A 23 6.43 -11.52 19.86
CA GLY A 23 7.11 -12.76 19.46
C GLY A 23 7.84 -12.67 18.10
N PHE A 24 7.90 -11.51 17.46
CA PHE A 24 8.62 -11.33 16.18
C PHE A 24 10.10 -11.69 16.30
N SER A 25 10.60 -12.59 15.44
CA SER A 25 12.03 -12.92 15.36
C SER A 25 12.80 -11.89 14.53
N PHE A 26 13.94 -11.45 15.05
CA PHE A 26 14.89 -10.57 14.36
C PHE A 26 15.94 -11.35 13.56
N ASP A 27 15.73 -12.67 13.36
CA ASP A 27 16.56 -13.46 12.48
C ASP A 27 16.53 -12.91 11.05
N PRO A 28 17.67 -12.89 10.32
CA PRO A 28 17.74 -12.32 8.99
C PRO A 28 16.71 -12.90 8.00
N GLN A 29 16.40 -14.20 8.13
CA GLN A 29 15.43 -14.87 7.26
C GLN A 29 13.99 -14.36 7.50
N ASP A 30 13.59 -14.20 8.76
CA ASP A 30 12.26 -13.71 9.13
C ASP A 30 12.09 -12.23 8.79
N LEU A 31 13.15 -11.43 8.99
CA LEU A 31 13.16 -10.04 8.59
C LEU A 31 13.01 -9.87 7.08
N GLU A 32 13.68 -10.71 6.30
CA GLU A 32 13.58 -10.68 4.84
C GLU A 32 12.20 -11.12 4.37
N ARG A 33 11.63 -12.17 4.97
CA ARG A 33 10.26 -12.61 4.72
C ARG A 33 9.24 -11.51 5.03
N TYR A 34 9.43 -10.78 6.14
CA TYR A 34 8.60 -9.64 6.50
C TYR A 34 8.67 -8.53 5.45
N LYS A 35 9.88 -8.14 5.01
CA LYS A 35 10.07 -7.14 3.96
C LYS A 35 9.41 -7.56 2.65
N GLN A 36 9.62 -8.81 2.22
CA GLN A 36 9.02 -9.35 1.02
C GLN A 36 7.48 -9.32 1.08
N HIS A 37 6.90 -9.71 2.23
CA HIS A 37 5.46 -9.63 2.42
C HIS A 37 4.95 -8.18 2.28
N HIS A 38 5.60 -7.22 2.94
CA HIS A 38 5.25 -5.82 2.83
C HIS A 38 5.41 -5.26 1.41
N GLN A 39 6.43 -5.70 0.69
CA GLN A 39 6.66 -5.30 -0.70
C GLN A 39 5.55 -5.82 -1.62
N ARG A 40 5.19 -7.10 -1.50
CA ARG A 40 4.06 -7.68 -2.27
C ARG A 40 2.74 -6.97 -2.01
N LEU A 41 2.47 -6.59 -0.75
CA LEU A 41 1.28 -5.82 -0.41
C LEU A 41 1.25 -4.44 -1.09
N ARG A 42 2.41 -3.77 -1.20
CA ARG A 42 2.53 -2.48 -1.90
C ARG A 42 2.28 -2.64 -3.39
N GLU A 43 2.89 -3.64 -4.02
CA GLU A 43 2.73 -3.92 -5.45
C GLU A 43 1.28 -4.25 -5.79
N HIS A 44 0.63 -5.11 -5.00
CA HIS A 44 -0.78 -5.45 -5.18
C HIS A 44 -1.70 -4.22 -5.05
N LYS A 45 -1.46 -3.37 -4.04
CA LYS A 45 -2.20 -2.11 -3.87
C LYS A 45 -1.96 -1.13 -5.03
N GLN A 46 -0.73 -1.03 -5.52
CA GLN A 46 -0.40 -0.19 -6.68
C GLN A 46 -1.10 -0.69 -7.94
N GLU A 47 -1.16 -2.00 -8.16
CA GLU A 47 -1.86 -2.58 -9.30
C GLU A 47 -3.37 -2.31 -9.24
N ILE A 48 -4.00 -2.50 -8.08
CA ILE A 48 -5.42 -2.16 -7.87
C ILE A 48 -5.65 -0.68 -8.13
N ASN A 49 -4.81 0.19 -7.56
CA ASN A 49 -4.93 1.63 -7.74
C ASN A 49 -4.80 2.02 -9.22
N ARG A 50 -3.85 1.41 -9.96
CA ARG A 50 -3.68 1.64 -11.41
C ARG A 50 -4.90 1.23 -12.21
N LYS A 51 -5.49 0.06 -11.92
CA LYS A 51 -6.73 -0.41 -12.57
C LYS A 51 -7.89 0.55 -12.29
N SER A 52 -8.04 0.98 -11.04
CA SER A 52 -9.05 1.96 -10.63
C SER A 52 -8.88 3.30 -11.34
N VAL A 53 -7.66 3.86 -11.38
CA VAL A 53 -7.36 5.13 -12.08
C VAL A 53 -7.73 5.04 -13.56
N LYS A 54 -7.41 3.93 -14.23
CA LYS A 54 -7.78 3.74 -15.64
C LYS A 54 -9.29 3.81 -15.86
N LEU A 55 -10.08 3.19 -14.97
CA LEU A 55 -11.54 3.25 -15.04
C LEU A 55 -12.08 4.67 -14.79
N HIS A 56 -11.52 5.39 -13.81
CA HIS A 56 -11.91 6.78 -13.54
C HIS A 56 -11.63 7.69 -14.73
N LEU A 57 -10.50 7.51 -15.43
CA LEU A 57 -10.18 8.28 -16.64
C LEU A 57 -11.17 8.02 -17.77
N ILE A 58 -11.57 6.75 -17.99
CA ILE A 58 -12.59 6.40 -18.99
C ILE A 58 -13.92 7.06 -18.62
N TRP A 59 -14.33 6.98 -17.35
CA TRP A 59 -15.58 7.58 -16.88
C TRP A 59 -15.58 9.11 -17.02
N LEU A 60 -14.46 9.77 -16.68
CA LEU A 60 -14.28 11.20 -16.89
C LEU A 60 -14.40 11.59 -18.36
N ALA A 61 -13.81 10.82 -19.28
CA ALA A 61 -13.91 11.09 -20.71
C ALA A 61 -15.36 10.97 -21.20
N VAL A 62 -16.07 9.91 -20.79
CA VAL A 62 -17.50 9.71 -21.10
C VAL A 62 -18.33 10.87 -20.57
N PHE A 63 -18.17 11.22 -19.29
CA PHE A 63 -18.89 12.32 -18.65
C PHE A 63 -18.63 13.67 -19.33
N THR A 64 -17.39 13.93 -19.73
CA THR A 64 -17.01 15.16 -20.47
C THR A 64 -17.71 15.23 -21.82
N VAL A 65 -17.74 14.13 -22.59
CA VAL A 65 -18.47 14.08 -23.87
C VAL A 65 -19.97 14.33 -23.67
N PHE A 66 -20.58 13.71 -22.67
CA PHE A 66 -21.99 13.94 -22.34
C PHE A 66 -22.29 15.41 -22.03
N ILE A 67 -21.43 16.08 -21.25
CA ILE A 67 -21.59 17.51 -20.96
C ILE A 67 -21.50 18.35 -22.24
N LEU A 68 -20.51 18.10 -23.09
CA LEU A 68 -20.33 18.86 -24.33
C LEU A 68 -21.52 18.68 -25.29
N LEU A 69 -22.05 17.46 -25.41
CA LEU A 69 -23.23 17.18 -26.23
C LEU A 69 -24.49 17.87 -25.68
N ALA A 70 -24.70 17.81 -24.36
CA ALA A 70 -25.83 18.47 -23.73
C ALA A 70 -25.78 19.98 -23.94
N SER A 71 -24.61 20.61 -23.74
CA SER A 71 -24.40 22.03 -23.98
C SER A 71 -24.69 22.43 -25.43
N TRP A 72 -24.31 21.60 -26.40
CA TRP A 72 -24.59 21.85 -27.83
C TRP A 72 -26.08 21.78 -28.17
N ILE A 73 -26.83 20.84 -27.57
CA ILE A 73 -28.27 20.69 -27.84
C ILE A 73 -29.08 21.85 -27.24
N THR A 74 -28.61 22.43 -26.14
CA THR A 74 -29.31 23.52 -25.44
C THR A 74 -29.08 24.92 -26.00
N HIS A 75 -28.14 25.09 -26.94
CA HIS A 75 -27.80 26.37 -27.57
C HIS A 75 -28.18 26.37 -29.05
#